data_AF-A0A838VWP7-F1
#
_entry.id   AF-A0A838VWP7-F1
#
_cell.length_a   1.000
_cell.length_b   1.000
_cell.length_c   1.000
_cell.angle_alpha   90.00
_cell.angle_beta   90.00
_cell.angle_gamma   90.00
#
_symmetry.space_group_name_H-M   'P 1'
#
loop_
_entity.id
_entity.type
_entity.pdbx_description
1 polymer ?
#
loop_
_entity_poly.entity_id
_entity_poly.type
_entity_poly.pdbx_seq_one_letter_code
_entity_poly.pdbx_strand_id
1 'polypeptide(L)'
;MSHNGIDIDQYILLIVYPSIAFFVIGYITKKKNIKKSITYIIQSIICFIFSTTYYIFVPHGGAQGLSLILGLFGILLLILARKEKIKPEEENENENKQKNSSSSSSSSG
;
A
#
# COMPACT_ATOMS: atom_id res chain seq x y z
N MET A 1 -28.24 20.91 18.74
CA MET A 1 -27.11 20.21 19.40
C MET A 1 -27.06 18.78 18.87
N SER A 2 -26.33 18.59 17.77
CA SER A 2 -25.96 17.28 17.21
C SER A 2 -24.50 17.42 16.80
N HIS A 3 -23.61 17.27 17.78
CA HIS A 3 -22.18 17.58 17.66
C HIS A 3 -21.32 16.31 17.80
N ASN A 4 -21.85 15.17 17.34
CA ASN A 4 -21.16 13.87 17.34
C ASN A 4 -21.43 13.05 16.07
N GLY A 5 -22.47 13.38 15.28
CA GLY A 5 -22.80 12.66 14.05
C GLY A 5 -21.92 13.04 12.86
N ILE A 6 -21.47 14.29 12.79
CA ILE A 6 -20.64 14.79 11.68
C ILE A 6 -19.19 14.27 11.73
N ASP A 7 -18.73 13.80 12.90
CA ASP A 7 -17.34 13.36 13.09
C ASP A 7 -17.07 11.94 12.59
N ILE A 8 -17.97 10.97 12.80
CA ILE A 8 -17.71 9.58 12.40
C ILE A 8 -17.82 9.41 10.89
N ASP A 9 -18.85 9.97 10.26
CA ASP A 9 -19.02 9.87 8.81
C ASP A 9 -17.87 10.55 8.08
N GLN A 10 -17.41 11.71 8.57
CA GLN A 10 -16.26 12.40 8.02
C GLN A 10 -14.98 11.60 8.19
N TYR A 11 -14.78 10.93 9.33
CA TYR A 11 -13.64 10.04 9.55
C TYR A 11 -13.67 8.80 8.66
N ILE A 12 -14.86 8.21 8.49
CA ILE A 12 -15.08 7.04 7.63
C ILE A 12 -14.83 7.44 6.17
N LEU A 13 -15.33 8.59 5.72
CA LEU A 13 -15.02 9.10 4.38
C LEU A 13 -13.52 9.35 4.24
N LEU A 14 -12.87 9.88 5.28
CA LEU A 14 -11.44 10.16 5.28
C LEU A 14 -10.56 8.92 5.16
N ILE A 15 -10.96 7.81 5.77
CA ILE A 15 -10.23 6.54 5.67
C ILE A 15 -10.56 5.81 4.37
N VAL A 16 -11.82 5.84 3.94
CA VAL A 16 -12.30 5.11 2.77
C VAL A 16 -11.76 5.71 1.47
N TYR A 17 -11.67 7.04 1.35
CA TYR A 17 -11.14 7.71 0.16
C TYR A 17 -9.73 7.24 -0.25
N PRO A 18 -8.71 7.25 0.65
CA PRO A 18 -7.38 6.81 0.33
C PRO A 18 -7.34 5.29 0.16
N SER A 19 -8.13 4.51 0.90
CA SER A 19 -8.23 3.05 0.71
C SER A 19 -8.70 2.69 -0.70
N ILE A 20 -9.75 3.36 -1.21
CA ILE A 20 -10.25 3.15 -2.57
C ILE A 20 -9.21 3.64 -3.59
N ALA A 21 -8.60 4.80 -3.37
CA ALA A 21 -7.55 5.30 -4.25
C ALA A 21 -6.37 4.30 -4.35
N PHE A 22 -5.88 3.80 -3.22
CA PHE A 22 -4.85 2.77 -3.17
C PHE A 22 -5.25 1.50 -3.92
N PHE A 23 -6.48 1.05 -3.73
CA PHE A 23 -7.01 -0.13 -4.39
C PHE A 23 -7.09 0.04 -5.92
N VAL A 24 -7.61 1.18 -6.39
CA VAL A 24 -7.74 1.48 -7.82
C VAL A 24 -6.37 1.59 -8.48
N ILE A 25 -5.40 2.27 -7.86
CA ILE A 25 -4.03 2.32 -8.38
C ILE A 25 -3.41 0.92 -8.41
N GLY A 26 -3.52 0.14 -7.32
CA GLY A 26 -3.00 -1.22 -7.29
C GLY A 26 -3.62 -2.09 -8.40
N TYR A 27 -4.92 -1.97 -8.62
CA TYR A 27 -5.66 -2.68 -9.65
C TYR A 27 -5.22 -2.28 -11.08
N ILE A 28 -5.12 -0.98 -11.37
CA ILE A 28 -4.66 -0.46 -12.67
C ILE A 28 -3.23 -0.93 -12.96
N THR A 29 -2.38 -0.89 -11.94
CA THR A 29 -0.96 -1.21 -12.09
C THR A 29 -0.76 -2.72 -12.33
N LYS A 30 -1.57 -3.55 -11.66
CA LYS A 30 -1.67 -5.00 -11.94
C LYS A 30 -2.16 -5.27 -13.35
N LYS A 31 -3.18 -4.54 -13.83
CA LYS A 31 -3.72 -4.69 -15.19
C LYS A 31 -2.72 -4.32 -16.29
N LYS A 32 -1.86 -3.33 -16.03
CA LYS A 32 -0.86 -2.83 -17.00
C LYS A 32 0.50 -3.56 -16.97
N ASN A 33 0.67 -4.64 -16.19
CA ASN A 33 1.96 -5.35 -16.04
C ASN A 33 3.13 -4.41 -15.70
N ILE A 34 2.85 -3.34 -14.94
CA ILE A 34 3.86 -2.37 -14.56
C ILE A 34 4.72 -2.96 -13.43
N LYS A 35 6.04 -2.71 -13.50
CA LYS A 35 7.02 -3.18 -12.52
C LYS A 35 6.57 -2.78 -11.10
N LYS A 36 6.60 -3.74 -10.16
CA LYS A 36 6.21 -3.55 -8.76
C LYS A 36 6.88 -2.31 -8.13
N SER A 37 8.14 -2.03 -8.44
CA SER A 37 8.84 -0.82 -7.97
C SER A 37 8.21 0.49 -8.43
N ILE A 38 7.66 0.56 -9.65
CA ILE A 38 6.96 1.75 -10.16
C ILE A 38 5.61 1.90 -9.46
N THR A 39 4.92 0.79 -9.19
CA THR A 39 3.69 0.78 -8.38
C THR A 39 3.92 1.45 -7.04
N TYR A 40 4.98 1.06 -6.32
CA TYR A 40 5.28 1.62 -5.00
C TYR A 40 5.66 3.11 -5.05
N ILE A 41 6.34 3.57 -6.11
CA ILE A 41 6.63 4.99 -6.30
C ILE A 41 5.33 5.80 -6.47
N ILE A 42 4.44 5.34 -7.35
CA ILE A 42 3.13 5.99 -7.57
C ILE A 42 2.32 5.98 -6.28
N GLN A 43 2.33 4.86 -5.56
CA GLN A 43 1.65 4.69 -4.29
C GLN A 43 2.19 5.65 -3.21
N SER A 44 3.52 5.83 -3.14
CA SER A 44 4.19 6.77 -2.24
C SER A 44 3.80 8.22 -2.53
N ILE A 45 3.77 8.63 -3.81
CA ILE A 45 3.36 9.97 -4.23
C ILE A 45 1.92 10.27 -3.80
N ILE A 46 1.01 9.32 -4.04
CA ILE A 46 -0.40 9.45 -3.66
C ILE A 46 -0.53 9.55 -2.15
N CYS A 47 0.22 8.75 -1.40
CA CYS A 47 0.22 8.80 0.06
C CYS A 47 0.67 10.18 0.58
N PHE A 48 1.69 10.78 -0.05
CA PHE A 48 2.12 12.15 0.24
C PHE A 48 1.04 13.19 -0.08
N ILE A 49 0.40 13.10 -1.25
CA ILE A 49 -0.68 14.03 -1.65
C ILE A 49 -1.84 13.97 -0.65
N PHE A 50 -2.28 12.77 -0.27
CA PHE A 50 -3.34 12.60 0.72
C PHE A 50 -2.90 13.08 2.11
N SER A 51 -1.65 12.80 2.53
CA SER A 51 -1.09 13.29 3.79
C SER A 51 -1.13 14.83 3.86
N THR A 52 -0.64 15.51 2.83
CA THR A 52 -0.67 16.98 2.75
C THR A 52 -2.10 17.52 2.66
N THR A 53 -2.96 16.88 1.86
CA THR A 53 -4.37 17.30 1.72
C THR A 53 -5.08 17.22 3.06
N TYR A 54 -4.91 16.14 3.82
CA TYR A 54 -5.52 16.00 5.14
C TYR A 54 -4.97 16.95 6.18
N TYR A 55 -3.69 17.27 6.11
CA TYR A 55 -3.09 18.28 6.98
C TYR A 55 -3.67 19.68 6.74
N ILE A 56 -3.98 20.04 5.49
CA ILE A 56 -4.50 21.37 5.12
C ILE A 56 -6.03 21.45 5.27
N PHE A 57 -6.77 20.45 4.81
CA PHE A 57 -8.25 20.49 4.75
C PHE A 57 -8.93 20.13 6.07
N VAL A 58 -8.24 19.47 7.01
CA VAL A 58 -8.84 19.06 8.29
C VAL A 58 -8.07 19.68 9.47
N PRO A 59 -8.18 21.01 9.69
CA PRO A 59 -7.46 21.70 10.75
C PRO A 59 -7.97 21.40 12.17
N HIS A 60 -9.11 20.71 12.33
CA HIS A 60 -9.78 20.49 13.63
C HIS A 60 -9.64 19.05 14.16
N GLY A 61 -8.40 18.53 14.21
CA GLY A 61 -8.01 17.43 15.10
C GLY A 61 -8.34 15.99 14.67
N GLY A 62 -9.39 15.74 13.89
CA GLY A 62 -9.77 14.36 13.52
C GLY A 62 -8.71 13.64 12.64
N ALA A 63 -8.25 14.28 11.57
CA ALA A 63 -7.42 13.62 10.55
C ALA A 63 -5.92 13.62 10.83
N GLN A 64 -5.47 14.22 11.92
CA GLN A 64 -4.04 14.49 12.12
C GLN A 64 -3.24 13.18 12.24
N GLY A 65 -3.78 12.20 12.97
CA GLY A 65 -3.21 10.85 13.04
C GLY A 65 -3.15 10.16 11.67
N LEU A 66 -4.18 10.31 10.85
CA LEU A 66 -4.21 9.76 9.48
C LEU A 66 -3.16 10.40 8.59
N SER A 67 -3.01 11.72 8.62
CA SER A 67 -1.97 12.41 7.85
C SER A 67 -0.55 11.91 8.21
N LEU A 68 -0.31 11.64 9.50
CA LEU A 68 0.97 11.16 10.01
C LEU A 68 1.24 9.71 9.58
N ILE A 69 0.24 8.83 9.73
CA ILE A 69 0.32 7.43 9.27
C ILE A 69 0.54 7.37 7.75
N LEU A 70 -0.17 8.18 6.97
CA LEU A 70 0.02 8.26 5.52
C LEU A 70 1.42 8.79 5.17
N GLY A 71 1.92 9.79 5.88
CA GLY A 71 3.29 10.29 5.68
C GLY A 71 4.33 9.19 5.90
N LEU A 72 4.24 8.46 7.02
CA LEU A 72 5.13 7.34 7.32
C LEU A 72 5.00 6.21 6.30
N PHE A 73 3.76 5.88 5.91
CA PHE A 73 3.49 4.84 4.93
C PHE A 73 4.07 5.20 3.55
N GLY A 74 3.96 6.46 3.14
CA GLY A 74 4.59 6.98 1.92
C GLY A 74 6.11 6.83 1.93
N ILE A 75 6.77 7.14 3.05
CA ILE A 75 8.23 6.96 3.21
C ILE A 75 8.59 5.46 3.15
N LEU A 76 7.82 4.60 3.81
CA LEU A 76 8.06 3.16 3.81
C LEU A 76 7.96 2.56 2.40
N LEU A 77 6.96 2.96 1.61
CA LEU A 77 6.81 2.57 0.21
C LEU A 77 7.99 3.02 -0.65
N LEU A 78 8.53 4.22 -0.38
CA LEU A 78 9.71 4.73 -1.09
C LEU A 78 10.96 3.87 -0.80
N ILE A 79 11.12 3.43 0.45
CA ILE A 79 12.20 2.53 0.86
C ILE A 79 12.03 1.16 0.19
N LEU A 80 10.81 0.62 0.16
CA LEU A 80 10.49 -0.65 -0.50
C LEU A 80 10.76 -0.60 -2.00
N ALA A 81 10.33 0.46 -2.68
CA ALA A 81 10.59 0.69 -4.10
C ALA A 81 12.09 0.70 -4.42
N ARG A 82 12.90 1.30 -3.54
CA ARG A 82 14.36 1.32 -3.68
C ARG A 82 14.97 -0.06 -3.47
N LYS A 83 14.56 -0.79 -2.41
CA LYS A 83 15.06 -2.15 -2.16
C LYS A 83 14.70 -3.11 -3.30
N GLU A 84 13.51 -3.00 -3.85
CA GLU A 84 13.06 -3.87 -4.94
C GLU A 84 13.75 -3.57 -6.28
N LYS A 85 14.11 -2.30 -6.52
CA LYS A 85 14.96 -1.94 -7.67
C LYS A 85 16.38 -2.53 -7.57
N ILE A 86 16.83 -2.92 -6.38
CA ILE A 86 18.17 -3.46 -6.10
C ILE A 86 18.20 -5.01 -6.09
N LYS A 87 17.06 -5.67 -5.81
CA LYS A 87 16.93 -7.14 -5.92
C LYS A 87 15.64 -7.53 -6.66
N PRO A 88 15.68 -7.65 -7.99
CA PRO A 88 14.59 -8.26 -8.75
C PRO A 88 14.54 -9.81 -8.67
N GLU A 89 15.37 -10.46 -7.84
CA GLU A 89 15.74 -11.88 -8.07
C GLU A 89 15.56 -12.86 -6.89
N GLU A 90 14.77 -12.54 -5.85
CA GLU A 90 14.55 -13.49 -4.73
C GLU A 90 13.11 -14.01 -4.60
N GLU A 91 12.18 -13.57 -5.46
CA GLU A 91 10.78 -14.04 -5.41
C GLU A 91 10.51 -15.23 -6.36
N ASN A 92 11.40 -15.55 -7.30
CA ASN A 92 11.23 -16.68 -8.23
C ASN A 92 11.96 -17.97 -7.82
N GLU A 93 12.83 -17.96 -6.81
CA GLU A 93 13.53 -19.19 -6.36
C GLU A 93 12.75 -19.99 -5.31
N ASN A 94 11.81 -19.36 -4.59
CA ASN A 94 11.05 -20.06 -3.54
C ASN A 94 9.85 -20.86 -4.08
N GLU A 95 9.33 -20.55 -5.28
CA GLU A 95 8.27 -21.37 -5.90
C GLU A 95 8.80 -22.66 -6.55
N ASN A 96 10.06 -22.69 -7.00
CA ASN A 96 10.66 -23.89 -7.60
C ASN A 96 11.19 -24.89 -6.57
N LYS A 97 11.55 -24.44 -5.36
CA LYS A 97 12.05 -25.34 -4.31
C LYS A 97 10.94 -26.14 -3.62
N GLN A 98 9.70 -25.65 -3.66
CA GLN A 98 8.56 -26.35 -3.06
C GLN A 98 7.96 -27.42 -3.99
N LYS A 99 8.15 -27.30 -5.32
CA LYS A 99 7.65 -28.30 -6.29
C LYS A 99 8.55 -29.53 -6.40
N ASN A 100 9.87 -29.39 -6.18
CA ASN A 100 10.82 -30.50 -6.24
C ASN A 100 10.95 -31.31 -4.94
N SER A 101 10.45 -30.80 -3.81
CA SER A 101 10.49 -31.52 -2.52
C SER A 101 9.24 -32.38 -2.26
N SER A 102 8.16 -32.16 -3.02
CA SER A 102 6.92 -32.97 -2.93
C SER A 102 6.86 -34.15 -3.91
N SER A 103 7.80 -34.28 -4.86
CA SER A 103 7.79 -35.36 -5.86
C SER A 103 8.82 -36.47 -5.62
N SER A 104 9.61 -36.42 -4.55
CA SER A 104 10.69 -37.38 -4.29
C SER A 104 10.42 -38.37 -3.15
N SER A 105 9.24 -38.37 -2.53
CA SER A 105 8.92 -39.26 -1.39
C SER A 105 8.00 -40.44 -1.72
N SER A 106 7.72 -40.72 -3.00
CA SER A 106 6.90 -41.87 -3.41
C SER A 106 7.59 -42.76 -4.46
N SER A 107 8.79 -43.27 -4.17
CA SER A 107 9.31 -44.48 -4.84
C SER A 107 10.47 -45.12 -4.08
N SER A 108 10.16 -45.85 -3.01
CA SER A 108 10.96 -46.96 -2.45
C SER A 108 9.96 -47.72 -1.58
N GLY A 109 9.44 -48.88 -1.97
CA GLY A 109 10.18 -50.06 -2.38
C GLY A 109 10.40 -50.88 -1.13
#